data_AF-X1DW78-F1
#
_entry.id   AF-X1DW78-F1
#
_cell.length_a   1.000
_cell.length_b   1.000
_cell.length_c   1.000
_cell.angle_alpha   90.00
_cell.angle_beta   90.00
_cell.angle_gamma   90.00
#
_symmetry.space_group_name_H-M   'P 1'
#
loop_
_entity.id
_entity.type
_entity.pdbx_description
1 polymer ?
#
loop_
_entity_poly.entity_id
_entity_poly.type
_entity_poly.pdbx_seq_one_letter_code
_entity_poly.pdbx_strand_id
1 'polypeptide(L)'
;MNKADYIYMILDNVLVYNINLPTDFQDNGLNSHLNKFDEKNLVIIAGFTNNFLEHFLIVSNGKTQQDVAELLKKMEKISYMVGPTGNLSYLASDQIE
;
A
#
# COMPACT_ATOMS: atom_id res chain seq x y z
N MET A 1 -15.40 -9.88 0.44
CA MET A 1 -14.14 -10.31 1.06
C MET A 1 -14.09 -9.71 2.43
N ASN A 2 -13.66 -10.47 3.42
CA ASN A 2 -13.53 -10.00 4.79
C ASN A 2 -12.13 -9.40 4.97
N LYS A 3 -11.94 -8.58 6.01
CA LYS A 3 -10.62 -8.07 6.44
C LYS A 3 -9.46 -9.05 6.31
N ALA A 4 -9.64 -10.30 6.75
CA ALA A 4 -8.59 -11.32 6.71
C ALA A 4 -8.15 -11.64 5.28
N ASP A 5 -9.08 -11.68 4.33
CA ASP A 5 -8.79 -11.96 2.92
C ASP A 5 -7.88 -10.87 2.33
N TYR A 6 -8.15 -9.59 2.66
CA TYR A 6 -7.30 -8.48 2.21
C TYR A 6 -5.89 -8.54 2.81
N ILE A 7 -5.77 -8.93 4.09
CA ILE A 7 -4.47 -9.14 4.72
C ILE A 7 -3.72 -10.25 3.98
N TYR A 8 -4.38 -11.38 3.69
CA TYR A 8 -3.77 -12.47 2.92
C TYR A 8 -3.33 -12.02 1.53
N MET A 9 -4.14 -11.25 0.81
CA MET A 9 -3.75 -10.69 -0.48
C MET A 9 -2.51 -9.80 -0.40
N ILE A 10 -2.41 -8.94 0.62
CA ILE A 10 -1.25 -8.06 0.81
C ILE A 10 0.01 -8.89 1.10
N LEU A 11 -0.11 -9.92 1.96
CA LEU A 11 0.99 -10.85 2.24
C LEU A 11 1.43 -11.59 0.97
N ASP A 12 0.49 -12.06 0.16
CA ASP A 12 0.77 -12.75 -1.11
C ASP A 12 1.44 -11.80 -2.11
N ASN A 13 0.96 -10.56 -2.25
CA ASN A 13 1.58 -9.55 -3.10
C ASN A 13 3.03 -9.26 -2.68
N VAL A 14 3.33 -9.18 -1.38
CA VAL A 14 4.70 -9.02 -0.88
C VAL A 14 5.61 -10.17 -1.33
N LEU A 15 5.11 -11.41 -1.29
CA LEU A 15 5.85 -12.58 -1.74
C LEU A 15 6.03 -12.60 -3.27
N VAL A 16 4.95 -12.38 -4.02
CA VAL A 16 4.94 -12.37 -5.49
C VAL A 16 5.85 -11.27 -6.05
N TYR A 17 5.85 -10.10 -5.43
CA TYR A 17 6.69 -8.97 -5.83
C TYR A 17 8.11 -9.05 -5.26
N ASN A 18 8.40 -10.04 -4.41
CA ASN A 18 9.70 -10.20 -3.75
C ASN A 18 10.16 -8.91 -3.04
N ILE A 19 9.24 -8.26 -2.32
CA ILE A 19 9.51 -7.01 -1.60
C ILE A 19 10.41 -7.28 -0.40
N ASN A 20 11.49 -6.49 -0.27
CA ASN A 20 12.36 -6.55 0.90
C ASN A 20 11.67 -5.88 2.09
N LEU A 21 11.17 -6.70 3.02
CA LEU A 21 10.50 -6.19 4.20
C LEU A 21 11.49 -5.53 5.18
N PRO A 22 11.13 -4.37 5.76
CA PRO A 22 11.80 -3.84 6.95
C PRO A 22 11.87 -4.89 8.06
N THR A 23 12.91 -4.84 8.90
CA THR A 23 13.14 -5.83 9.97
C THR A 23 11.92 -5.99 10.88
N ASP A 24 11.22 -4.90 11.19
CA ASP A 24 10.04 -4.89 12.07
C ASP A 24 8.82 -5.62 11.47
N PHE A 25 8.84 -5.91 10.17
CA PHE A 25 7.78 -6.61 9.45
C PHE A 25 8.08 -8.10 9.22
N GLN A 26 9.29 -8.53 9.56
CA GLN A 26 9.64 -9.95 9.61
C GLN A 26 8.89 -10.67 10.75
N ASP A 27 8.90 -12.01 10.76
CA ASP A 27 8.33 -12.84 11.82
C ASP A 27 6.93 -12.42 12.31
N ASN A 28 5.92 -12.51 11.42
CA ASN A 28 4.53 -12.07 11.63
C ASN A 28 4.32 -10.56 11.90
N GLY A 29 5.38 -9.74 11.95
CA GLY A 29 5.30 -8.31 12.20
C GLY A 29 4.40 -7.57 11.19
N LEU A 30 4.50 -7.92 9.91
CA LEU A 30 3.64 -7.36 8.86
C LEU A 30 2.15 -7.67 9.11
N ASN A 31 1.83 -8.93 9.42
CA ASN A 31 0.45 -9.32 9.70
C ASN A 31 -0.09 -8.55 10.92
N SER A 32 0.71 -8.41 11.98
CA SER A 32 0.33 -7.62 13.16
C SER A 32 0.17 -6.13 12.85
N HIS A 33 0.98 -5.57 11.94
CA HIS A 33 0.84 -4.20 11.47
C HIS A 33 -0.47 -4.00 10.70
N LEU A 34 -0.74 -4.82 9.70
CA LEU A 34 -1.95 -4.76 8.86
C LEU A 34 -3.23 -4.99 9.67
N ASN A 35 -3.19 -5.83 10.71
CA ASN A 35 -4.34 -6.06 11.58
C ASN A 35 -4.81 -4.80 12.33
N LYS A 36 -3.98 -3.76 12.43
CA LYS A 36 -4.38 -2.48 13.03
C LYS A 36 -5.22 -1.62 12.09
N PHE A 37 -5.28 -1.98 10.81
CA PHE A 37 -6.02 -1.22 9.81
C PHE A 37 -7.48 -1.66 9.72
N ASP A 38 -8.36 -0.72 9.40
CA ASP A 38 -9.73 -1.02 9.00
C ASP A 38 -9.78 -1.65 7.61
N GLU A 39 -10.90 -2.30 7.30
CA GLU A 39 -11.08 -3.02 6.04
C GLU A 39 -10.95 -2.09 4.83
N LYS A 40 -11.46 -0.86 4.92
CA LYS A 40 -11.41 0.13 3.83
C LYS A 40 -9.97 0.45 3.44
N ASN A 41 -9.10 0.66 4.41
CA ASN A 41 -7.69 0.95 4.15
C ASN A 41 -6.95 -0.28 3.62
N LEU A 42 -7.31 -1.48 4.10
CA LEU A 42 -6.74 -2.72 3.59
C LEU A 42 -7.11 -2.99 2.13
N VAL A 43 -8.32 -2.62 1.69
CA VAL A 43 -8.71 -2.69 0.28
C VAL A 43 -7.78 -1.85 -0.60
N ILE A 44 -7.45 -0.64 -0.15
CA ILE A 44 -6.53 0.26 -0.87
C ILE A 44 -5.15 -0.36 -0.96
N ILE A 45 -4.60 -0.83 0.17
CA ILE A 45 -3.24 -1.40 0.24
C ILE A 45 -3.14 -2.67 -0.61
N ALA A 46 -4.18 -3.52 -0.61
CA ALA A 46 -4.23 -4.73 -1.43
C ALA A 46 -4.22 -4.44 -2.94
N GLY A 47 -4.66 -3.25 -3.36
CA GLY A 47 -4.65 -2.79 -4.75
C GLY A 47 -3.34 -2.14 -5.20
N PHE A 48 -2.35 -1.98 -4.32
CA PHE A 48 -1.08 -1.35 -4.69
C PHE A 48 -0.22 -2.23 -5.60
N THR A 49 0.37 -1.61 -6.62
CA THR A 49 1.45 -2.21 -7.40
C THR A 49 2.71 -2.33 -6.55
N ASN A 50 3.71 -3.10 -7.02
CA ASN A 50 4.97 -3.34 -6.30
C ASN A 50 5.56 -2.05 -5.67
N ASN A 51 5.79 -1.01 -6.47
CA ASN A 51 6.42 0.23 -5.99
C ASN A 51 5.58 0.95 -4.91
N PHE A 52 4.25 0.96 -5.04
CA PHE A 52 3.39 1.58 -4.03
C PHE A 52 3.34 0.76 -2.76
N LEU A 53 3.30 -0.56 -2.87
CA LEU A 53 3.26 -1.45 -1.72
C LEU A 53 4.59 -1.37 -0.96
N GLU A 54 5.73 -1.47 -1.64
CA GLU A 54 7.05 -1.30 -1.04
C GLU A 54 7.19 0.06 -0.36
N HIS A 55 6.82 1.14 -1.07
CA HIS A 55 6.88 2.48 -0.48
C HIS A 55 5.99 2.60 0.75
N PHE A 56 4.76 2.10 0.68
CA PHE A 56 3.83 2.09 1.81
C PHE A 56 4.43 1.36 3.02
N LEU A 57 5.02 0.20 2.81
CA LEU A 57 5.62 -0.59 3.89
C LEU A 57 6.79 0.14 4.56
N ILE A 58 7.66 0.79 3.78
CA ILE A 58 8.76 1.58 4.33
C ILE A 58 8.25 2.76 5.17
N VAL A 59 7.30 3.53 4.64
CA VAL A 59 6.84 4.77 5.29
C VAL A 59 5.86 4.54 6.43
N SER A 60 5.18 3.38 6.47
CA SER A 60 4.25 3.00 7.53
C SER A 60 4.91 2.23 8.67
N ASN A 61 6.16 1.78 8.49
CA ASN A 61 6.86 1.07 9.53
C ASN A 61 6.95 1.91 10.83
N GLY A 62 6.63 1.28 11.96
CA GLY A 62 6.56 1.92 13.27
C GLY A 62 5.39 2.90 13.48
N LYS A 63 4.52 3.11 12.48
CA LYS A 63 3.42 4.09 12.54
C LYS A 63 2.06 3.42 12.78
N THR A 64 1.11 4.18 13.35
CA THR A 64 -0.29 3.76 13.49
C THR A 64 -1.07 4.07 12.21
N GLN A 65 -2.27 3.49 12.06
CA GLN A 65 -3.19 3.85 10.98
C GLN A 65 -3.45 5.36 10.94
N GLN A 66 -3.63 6.01 12.10
CA GLN A 66 -3.93 7.44 12.17
C GLN A 66 -2.78 8.28 11.61
N ASP A 67 -1.54 7.89 11.89
CA ASP A 67 -0.34 8.58 11.42
C ASP A 67 -0.16 8.49 9.90
N VAL A 68 -0.67 7.43 9.27
CA VAL A 68 -0.54 7.21 7.82
C VAL A 68 -1.81 7.45 7.04
N ALA A 69 -2.92 7.83 7.69
CA ALA A 69 -4.23 7.96 7.05
C ALA A 69 -4.23 8.98 5.91
N GLU A 70 -3.60 10.14 6.10
CA GLU A 70 -3.50 11.16 5.05
C GLU A 70 -2.57 10.71 3.92
N LEU A 71 -1.45 10.07 4.26
CA LEU A 71 -0.51 9.53 3.29
C LEU A 71 -1.15 8.46 2.42
N LEU A 72 -1.88 7.53 3.03
CA LEU A 72 -2.56 6.45 2.33
C LEU A 72 -3.58 7.00 1.32
N LYS A 73 -4.37 8.03 1.70
CA LYS A 73 -5.29 8.72 0.79
C LYS A 73 -4.57 9.39 -0.39
N LYS A 74 -3.39 9.97 -0.15
CA LYS A 74 -2.58 10.56 -1.23
C LYS A 74 -2.05 9.47 -2.16
N MET A 75 -1.51 8.39 -1.60
CA MET A 75 -1.01 7.24 -2.37
C MET A 75 -2.10 6.58 -3.20
N GLU A 76 -3.30 6.42 -2.64
CA GLU A 76 -4.49 5.92 -3.35
C GLU A 76 -4.76 6.75 -4.62
N LYS A 77 -4.88 8.08 -4.47
CA LYS A 77 -5.11 8.99 -5.62
C LYS A 77 -4.02 8.88 -6.67
N ILE A 78 -2.75 8.84 -6.24
CA ILE A 78 -1.62 8.74 -7.16
C ILE A 78 -1.67 7.39 -7.87
N SER A 79 -1.95 6.28 -7.17
CA SER A 79 -2.02 4.94 -7.77
C SER A 79 -3.02 4.86 -8.93
N TYR A 80 -4.15 5.59 -8.84
CA TYR A 80 -5.10 5.72 -9.93
C TYR A 80 -4.56 6.53 -11.12
N MET A 81 -3.73 7.54 -10.87
CA MET A 81 -3.19 8.42 -11.92
C MET A 81 -2.05 7.79 -12.72
N VAL A 82 -1.23 6.93 -12.11
CA VAL A 82 -0.09 6.27 -12.80
C VAL A 82 -0.48 5.02 -13.60
N GLY A 83 -1.72 4.54 -13.45
CA GLY A 83 -2.20 3.32 -14.09
C GLY A 83 -1.36 2.06 -13.74
N PRO A 84 -1.72 0.89 -14.29
CA PRO A 84 -1.02 -0.37 -14.02
C PRO A 84 0.43 -0.40 -14.52
N THR A 85 0.82 0.52 -15.40
CA THR A 85 2.17 0.60 -15.98
C THR A 85 3.10 1.59 -15.26
N GLY A 86 2.63 2.32 -14.24
CA GLY A 86 3.46 3.26 -13.48
C GLY A 86 3.85 4.52 -14.25
N ASN A 87 3.21 4.79 -15.39
CA ASN A 87 3.58 5.88 -16.29
C ASN A 87 2.56 7.02 -16.15
N LEU A 88 3.04 8.23 -15.82
CA LEU A 88 2.23 9.45 -15.69
C LEU A 88 1.68 9.98 -17.03
N SER A 89 1.55 9.12 -18.04
CA SER A 89 1.08 9.46 -19.38
C SER A 89 -0.38 9.98 -19.42
N TYR A 90 -1.12 9.91 -18.31
CA TYR A 90 -2.47 10.46 -18.19
C TYR A 90 -2.53 11.91 -17.70
N LEU A 91 -1.42 12.49 -17.23
CA LEU A 91 -1.34 13.93 -16.98
C LEU A 91 -0.88 14.59 -18.27
N ALA A 92 -1.84 15.02 -19.09
CA ALA A 92 -1.55 16.03 -20.10
C ALA A 92 -1.10 17.31 -19.38
N SER A 93 -0.17 18.04 -20.00
CA SER A 93 0.52 19.19 -19.40
C SER A 93 -0.41 20.33 -18.95
N ASP A 94 -1.69 20.25 -19.29
CA ASP A 94 -2.77 21.19 -18.97
C ASP A 94 -3.51 20.87 -17.66
N GLN A 95 -3.23 19.74 -17.01
CA GLN A 95 -3.84 19.33 -15.74
C GLN A 95 -2.98 19.68 -14.51
N ILE A 96 -1.81 20.29 -14.72
CA ILE A 96 -0.92 20.81 -13.67
C ILE A 96 -0.97 22.34 -13.71
N GLU A 97 -2.14 22.92 -13.37
CA GLU A 97 -2.30 24.32 -12.95
C GLU A 97 -3.09 24.38 -11.63
#